data_AF-R9AJ45-F1
#
_entry.id   AF-R9AJ45-F1
#
_cell.length_a   1.000
_cell.length_b   1.000
_cell.length_c   1.000
_cell.angle_alpha   90.00
_cell.angle_beta   90.00
_cell.angle_gamma   90.00
#
_symmetry.space_group_name_H-M   'P 1'
#
loop_
_entity.id
_entity.type
_entity.pdbx_description
1 polymer ?
#
loop_
_entity_poly.entity_id
_entity_poly.type
_entity_poly.pdbx_seq_one_letter_code
_entity_poly.pdbx_strand_id
1 'polypeptide(L)'
;MNFEQMVKNMKVFLYQFVLPFSTQAKELANVKTRLKQLEKIRPGNNKAKQNDFKKIYVKLWCQILELLKSDRSVRANVNYVPQLQLICNVEKYIDSKMTSEIFNTRREFTAQFLILFFDLRNEEIKKKIIHCYNNKSSVNDTAPLMNKEVE
;
A
#
# COMPACT_ATOMS: atom_id res chain seq x y z
N MET A 1 -16.41 -2.55 2.47
CA MET A 1 -15.26 -1.71 2.09
C MET A 1 -15.37 -0.45 2.95
N ASN A 2 -14.42 -0.23 3.85
CA ASN A 2 -14.48 0.91 4.77
C ASN A 2 -13.73 2.09 4.14
N PHE A 3 -14.47 2.97 3.46
CA PHE A 3 -13.92 4.09 2.71
C PHE A 3 -13.12 5.06 3.59
N GLU A 4 -13.57 5.32 4.82
CA GLU A 4 -12.88 6.20 5.76
C GLU A 4 -11.54 5.60 6.19
N GLN A 5 -11.54 4.31 6.53
CA GLN A 5 -10.31 3.60 6.89
C GLN A 5 -9.31 3.56 5.73
N MET A 6 -9.78 3.39 4.49
CA MET A 6 -8.93 3.44 3.29
C MET A 6 -8.21 4.78 3.16
N VAL A 7 -8.90 5.90 3.38
CA VAL A 7 -8.29 7.25 3.37
C VAL A 7 -7.30 7.39 4.52
N LYS A 8 -7.67 6.97 5.73
CA LYS A 8 -6.81 7.05 6.92
C LYS A 8 -5.50 6.31 6.70
N ASN A 9 -5.56 5.07 6.20
CA ASN A 9 -4.41 4.24 5.93
C ASN A 9 -3.47 4.85 4.88
N MET A 10 -4.05 5.39 3.79
CA MET A 10 -3.28 6.10 2.77
C MET A 10 -2.58 7.34 3.33
N LYS A 11 -3.27 8.14 4.17
CA LYS A 11 -2.68 9.33 4.81
C LYS A 11 -1.52 8.98 5.71
N VAL A 12 -1.67 7.95 6.54
CA VAL A 12 -0.60 7.44 7.41
C VAL A 12 0.62 7.10 6.57
N PHE A 13 0.44 6.31 5.51
CA PHE A 13 1.57 5.93 4.65
C PHE A 13 2.22 7.14 3.97
N LEU A 14 1.42 8.00 3.34
CA LEU A 14 1.89 9.18 2.64
C LEU A 14 2.70 10.11 3.55
N TYR A 15 2.18 10.42 4.74
CA TYR A 15 2.79 11.39 5.64
C TYR A 15 3.99 10.83 6.40
N GLN A 16 4.05 9.54 6.67
CA GLN A 16 5.18 8.94 7.38
C GLN A 16 6.35 8.57 6.45
N PHE A 17 6.06 8.10 5.23
CA PHE A 17 7.07 7.44 4.41
C PHE A 17 7.39 8.12 3.08
N VAL A 18 6.56 9.05 2.62
CA VAL A 18 6.75 9.69 1.30
C VAL A 18 7.00 11.19 1.46
N LEU A 19 6.07 11.89 2.10
CA LEU A 19 6.10 13.35 2.22
C LEU A 19 7.36 13.90 2.92
N PRO A 20 7.92 13.28 3.98
CA PRO A 20 9.12 13.80 4.63
C PRO A 20 10.39 13.75 3.76
N PHE A 21 10.39 12.91 2.72
CA PHE A 21 11.61 12.58 1.98
C PHE A 21 11.54 12.93 0.50
N SER A 22 10.34 13.16 -0.02
CA SER A 22 10.15 13.42 -1.43
C SER A 22 10.65 14.82 -1.81
N THR A 23 11.39 14.86 -2.91
CA THR A 23 11.94 16.09 -3.52
C THR A 23 11.13 16.54 -4.73
N GLN A 24 10.18 15.72 -5.18
CA GLN A 24 9.30 16.00 -6.32
C GLN A 24 8.10 16.88 -5.93
N ALA A 25 8.35 18.19 -5.78
CA ALA A 25 7.36 19.15 -5.28
C ALA A 25 6.07 19.20 -6.12
N LYS A 26 6.16 19.10 -7.45
CA LYS A 26 5.01 19.15 -8.35
C LYS A 26 4.12 17.91 -8.19
N GLU A 27 4.73 16.74 -8.12
CA GLU A 27 4.06 15.46 -7.91
C GLU A 27 3.41 15.42 -6.53
N LEU A 28 4.08 15.91 -5.49
CA LEU A 28 3.51 16.06 -4.16
C LEU A 28 2.30 17.01 -4.14
N ALA A 29 2.34 18.13 -4.87
CA ALA A 29 1.20 19.04 -4.97
C ALA A 29 -0.01 18.35 -5.64
N ASN A 30 0.24 17.54 -6.67
CA ASN A 30 -0.79 16.74 -7.32
C ASN A 30 -1.38 15.68 -6.37
N VAL A 31 -0.54 14.95 -5.63
CA VAL A 31 -0.96 13.96 -4.63
C VAL A 31 -1.81 14.62 -3.54
N LYS A 32 -1.37 15.76 -2.98
CA LYS A 32 -2.14 16.52 -1.97
C LYS A 32 -3.49 16.99 -2.50
N THR A 33 -3.54 17.45 -3.74
CA THR A 33 -4.79 17.91 -4.38
C THR A 33 -5.78 16.76 -4.56
N ARG A 34 -5.31 15.60 -5.05
CA ARG A 34 -6.15 14.41 -5.19
C ARG A 34 -6.60 13.84 -3.86
N LEU A 35 -5.76 13.88 -2.83
CA LEU A 35 -6.15 13.48 -1.48
C LEU A 35 -7.32 14.33 -0.98
N LYS A 36 -7.25 15.65 -1.13
CA LYS A 36 -8.36 16.56 -0.78
C LYS A 36 -9.62 16.26 -1.59
N GLN A 37 -9.49 15.88 -2.86
CA GLN A 37 -10.65 15.47 -3.68
C GLN A 37 -11.27 14.17 -3.14
N LEU A 38 -10.45 13.18 -2.82
CA LEU A 38 -10.90 11.90 -2.28
C LEU A 38 -11.64 12.08 -0.94
N GLU A 39 -11.09 12.90 -0.03
CA GLU A 39 -11.67 13.21 1.28
C GLU A 39 -13.05 13.89 1.21
N LYS A 40 -13.31 14.64 0.12
CA LYS A 40 -14.61 15.30 -0.09
C LYS A 40 -15.70 14.33 -0.52
N ILE A 41 -15.34 13.16 -1.04
CA ILE A 41 -16.32 12.17 -1.49
C ILE A 41 -16.85 11.46 -0.25
N ARG A 42 -18.17 11.51 -0.07
CA ARG A 42 -18.90 10.77 0.96
C ARG A 42 -19.69 9.65 0.28
N PRO A 43 -19.13 8.43 0.13
CA PRO A 43 -19.72 7.42 -0.72
C PRO A 43 -21.03 6.85 -0.16
N GLY A 44 -21.08 6.58 1.14
CA GLY A 44 -22.23 5.93 1.78
C GLY A 44 -22.69 4.72 0.97
N ASN A 45 -24.00 4.62 0.74
CA ASN A 45 -24.61 3.59 -0.10
C ASN A 45 -24.76 4.01 -1.58
N ASN A 46 -24.27 5.19 -1.98
CA ASN A 46 -24.44 5.70 -3.34
C ASN A 46 -23.38 5.10 -4.30
N LYS A 47 -23.83 4.21 -5.20
CA LYS A 47 -22.95 3.50 -6.16
C LYS A 47 -22.09 4.42 -7.03
N ALA A 48 -22.64 5.53 -7.53
CA ALA A 48 -21.87 6.47 -8.35
C ALA A 48 -20.73 7.10 -7.55
N LYS A 49 -21.01 7.60 -6.33
CA LYS A 49 -19.98 8.16 -5.44
C LYS A 49 -18.95 7.11 -5.01
N GLN A 50 -19.36 5.86 -4.80
CA GLN A 50 -18.41 4.77 -4.53
C GLN A 50 -17.46 4.52 -5.70
N ASN A 51 -17.96 4.57 -6.94
CA ASN A 51 -17.14 4.40 -8.14
C ASN A 51 -16.17 5.58 -8.32
N ASP A 52 -16.63 6.81 -8.11
CA ASP A 52 -15.78 8.00 -8.15
C ASP A 52 -14.68 7.94 -7.09
N PHE A 53 -15.02 7.53 -5.87
CA PHE A 53 -14.05 7.31 -4.80
C PHE A 53 -12.98 6.30 -5.23
N LYS A 54 -13.39 5.11 -5.70
CA LYS A 54 -12.46 4.05 -6.13
C LYS A 54 -11.50 4.55 -7.21
N LYS A 55 -12.04 5.23 -8.22
CA LYS A 55 -11.25 5.77 -9.33
C LYS A 55 -10.18 6.76 -8.86
N ILE A 56 -10.52 7.64 -7.90
CA ILE A 56 -9.55 8.61 -7.35
C ILE A 56 -8.57 7.91 -6.41
N TYR A 57 -9.03 6.97 -5.58
CA TYR A 57 -8.21 6.18 -4.68
C TYR A 57 -7.11 5.40 -5.41
N VAL A 58 -7.48 4.68 -6.48
CA VAL A 58 -6.54 3.94 -7.32
C VAL A 58 -5.52 4.90 -7.94
N LYS A 59 -5.98 5.98 -8.58
CA LYS A 59 -5.09 6.98 -9.19
C LYS A 59 -4.09 7.58 -8.19
N LEU A 60 -4.56 7.85 -6.97
CA LEU A 60 -3.71 8.43 -5.93
C LEU A 60 -2.65 7.43 -5.45
N TRP A 61 -3.00 6.16 -5.27
CA TRP A 61 -2.02 5.12 -4.99
C TRP A 61 -1.02 4.94 -6.12
N CYS A 62 -1.45 4.92 -7.40
CA CYS A 62 -0.52 4.83 -8.52
C CYS A 62 0.50 5.98 -8.51
N GLN A 63 0.08 7.20 -8.16
CA GLN A 63 1.02 8.33 -8.02
C GLN A 63 1.99 8.17 -6.84
N ILE A 64 1.52 7.63 -5.72
CA ILE A 64 2.38 7.29 -4.57
C ILE A 64 3.40 6.21 -4.97
N LEU A 65 2.97 5.16 -5.67
CA LEU A 65 3.85 4.11 -6.18
C LEU A 65 4.90 4.69 -7.14
N GLU A 66 4.52 5.65 -7.97
CA GLU A 66 5.47 6.29 -8.89
C GLU A 66 6.52 7.12 -8.14
N LEU A 67 6.15 7.81 -7.06
CA LEU A 67 7.12 8.47 -6.17
C LEU A 67 8.08 7.46 -5.53
N LEU A 68 7.55 6.33 -5.05
CA LEU A 68 8.38 5.25 -4.48
C LEU A 68 9.35 4.64 -5.50
N LYS A 69 9.05 4.72 -6.81
CA LYS A 69 9.91 4.21 -7.88
C LYS A 69 10.93 5.24 -8.36
N SER A 70 10.48 6.47 -8.61
CA SER A 70 11.22 7.49 -9.35
C SER A 70 11.94 8.52 -8.49
N ASP A 71 11.42 8.83 -7.29
CA ASP A 71 12.06 9.82 -6.40
C ASP A 71 13.21 9.16 -5.64
N ARG A 72 14.44 9.48 -6.06
CA ARG A 72 15.66 8.89 -5.47
C ARG A 72 15.75 9.15 -3.98
N SER A 73 15.30 10.29 -3.49
CA SER A 73 15.36 10.65 -2.07
C SER A 73 14.40 9.81 -1.23
N VAL A 74 13.24 9.46 -1.78
CA VAL A 74 12.30 8.50 -1.15
C VAL A 74 12.85 7.08 -1.25
N ARG A 75 13.37 6.69 -2.43
CA ARG A 75 13.85 5.33 -2.69
C ARG A 75 15.10 4.95 -1.90
N ALA A 76 16.08 5.85 -1.81
CA ALA A 76 17.30 5.62 -1.08
C ALA A 76 17.13 5.83 0.44
N ASN A 77 15.99 6.38 0.88
CA ASN A 77 15.77 6.68 2.29
C ASN A 77 15.90 5.43 3.16
N VAL A 78 16.85 5.49 4.11
CA VAL A 78 17.14 4.45 5.11
C VAL A 78 17.12 3.05 4.48
N ASN A 79 17.75 2.88 3.31
CA ASN A 79 17.78 1.61 2.57
C ASN A 79 16.39 1.06 2.20
N TYR A 80 15.61 1.80 1.39
CA TYR A 80 14.31 1.36 0.87
C TYR A 80 13.23 1.15 1.94
N VAL A 81 13.32 1.83 3.09
CA VAL A 81 12.32 1.71 4.17
C VAL A 81 10.89 2.00 3.69
N PRO A 82 10.61 3.05 2.90
CA PRO A 82 9.25 3.30 2.40
C PRO A 82 8.67 2.12 1.60
N GLN A 83 9.47 1.51 0.72
CA GLN A 83 9.08 0.37 -0.10
C GLN A 83 8.88 -0.87 0.78
N LEU A 84 9.81 -1.13 1.71
CA LEU A 84 9.70 -2.24 2.66
C LEU A 84 8.44 -2.14 3.52
N GLN A 85 8.13 -0.94 4.04
CA GLN A 85 6.94 -0.72 4.86
C GLN A 85 5.67 -1.00 4.07
N LEU A 86 5.60 -0.56 2.81
CA LEU A 86 4.47 -0.88 1.94
C LEU A 86 4.39 -2.38 1.66
N ILE A 87 5.46 -2.99 1.17
CA ILE A 87 5.51 -4.41 0.75
C ILE A 87 5.18 -5.34 1.93
N CYS A 88 5.83 -5.16 3.07
CA CYS A 88 5.60 -5.98 4.24
C CYS A 88 4.25 -5.70 4.91
N ASN A 89 3.48 -4.69 4.49
CA ASN A 89 2.17 -4.37 5.09
C ASN A 89 1.12 -3.93 4.06
N VAL A 90 1.14 -4.47 2.83
CA VAL A 90 0.24 -4.01 1.75
C VAL A 90 -1.22 -4.00 2.19
N GLU A 91 -1.70 -5.07 2.81
CA GLU A 91 -3.09 -5.21 3.27
C GLU A 91 -3.47 -4.22 4.39
N LYS A 92 -2.49 -3.71 5.14
CA LYS A 92 -2.72 -2.66 6.13
C LYS A 92 -2.99 -1.31 5.45
N TYR A 93 -2.38 -1.06 4.30
CA TYR A 93 -2.44 0.24 3.63
C TYR A 93 -3.45 0.30 2.47
N ILE A 94 -3.52 -0.77 1.69
CA ILE A 94 -4.27 -0.87 0.45
C ILE A 94 -5.38 -1.92 0.63
N ASP A 95 -6.61 -1.54 0.29
CA ASP A 95 -7.74 -2.48 0.28
C ASP A 95 -7.49 -3.60 -0.75
N SER A 96 -7.60 -4.85 -0.31
CA SER A 96 -7.26 -6.03 -1.12
C SER A 96 -8.02 -6.11 -2.44
N LYS A 97 -9.24 -5.54 -2.52
CA LYS A 97 -10.05 -5.52 -3.75
C LYS A 97 -9.48 -4.58 -4.82
N MET A 98 -8.59 -3.68 -4.44
CA MET A 98 -8.01 -2.66 -5.33
C MET A 98 -6.52 -2.91 -5.61
N THR A 99 -5.87 -3.83 -4.89
CA THR A 99 -4.42 -4.09 -5.00
C THR A 99 -4.00 -4.40 -6.43
N SER A 100 -4.70 -5.32 -7.11
CA SER A 100 -4.34 -5.71 -8.49
C SER A 100 -4.46 -4.54 -9.48
N GLU A 101 -5.47 -3.69 -9.32
CA GLU A 101 -5.66 -2.49 -10.15
C GLU A 101 -4.56 -1.46 -9.88
N ILE A 102 -4.25 -1.21 -8.61
CA ILE A 102 -3.23 -0.24 -8.17
C ILE A 102 -1.83 -0.60 -8.67
N PHE A 103 -1.45 -1.87 -8.58
CA PHE A 103 -0.16 -2.36 -9.07
C PHE A 103 -0.17 -2.74 -10.56
N ASN A 104 -1.31 -2.55 -11.23
CA ASN A 104 -1.51 -2.89 -12.63
C ASN A 104 -1.02 -4.30 -12.98
N THR A 105 -1.41 -5.29 -12.17
CA THR A 105 -0.99 -6.69 -12.35
C THR A 105 -2.20 -7.60 -12.48
N ARG A 106 -2.14 -8.50 -13.47
CA ARG A 106 -3.03 -9.65 -13.59
C ARG A 106 -2.41 -10.92 -12.98
N ARG A 107 -1.14 -10.83 -12.57
CA ARG A 107 -0.38 -11.94 -12.00
C ARG A 107 -0.63 -12.02 -10.50
N GLU A 108 -0.36 -13.19 -9.94
CA GLU A 108 -0.34 -13.38 -8.51
C GLU A 108 0.63 -12.40 -7.84
N PHE A 109 0.17 -11.84 -6.73
CA PHE A 109 0.87 -10.79 -6.03
C PHE A 109 1.93 -11.41 -5.11
N THR A 110 3.13 -11.67 -5.65
CA THR A 110 4.22 -12.36 -4.98
C THR A 110 5.35 -11.43 -4.54
N ALA A 111 6.20 -11.90 -3.62
CA ALA A 111 7.44 -11.22 -3.24
C ALA A 111 8.31 -10.86 -4.47
N GLN A 112 8.44 -11.81 -5.41
CA GLN A 112 9.25 -11.63 -6.61
C GLN A 112 8.68 -10.54 -7.52
N PHE A 113 7.35 -10.48 -7.67
CA PHE A 113 6.70 -9.40 -8.41
C PHE A 113 7.05 -8.03 -7.81
N LEU A 114 6.98 -7.88 -6.48
CA LEU A 114 7.27 -6.62 -5.79
C LEU A 114 8.73 -6.19 -5.89
N ILE A 115 9.66 -7.15 -5.79
CA ILE A 115 11.09 -6.89 -5.97
C ILE A 115 11.36 -6.30 -7.36
N LEU A 116 10.76 -6.88 -8.40
CA LEU A 116 10.88 -6.40 -9.77
C LEU A 116 10.16 -5.06 -9.97
N PHE A 117 8.95 -4.91 -9.42
CA PHE A 117 8.12 -3.72 -9.55
C PHE A 117 8.83 -2.44 -9.05
N PHE A 118 9.57 -2.55 -7.94
CA PHE A 118 10.32 -1.43 -7.35
C PHE A 118 11.80 -1.37 -7.76
N ASP A 119 12.25 -2.25 -8.67
CA ASP A 119 13.67 -2.39 -9.06
C ASP A 119 14.59 -2.46 -7.83
N LEU A 120 14.29 -3.34 -6.88
CA LEU A 120 15.09 -3.44 -5.65
C LEU A 120 16.37 -4.22 -5.95
N ARG A 121 17.53 -3.58 -5.73
CA ARG A 121 18.84 -4.16 -6.07
C ARG A 121 19.61 -4.69 -4.88
N ASN A 122 19.29 -4.24 -3.67
CA ASN A 122 19.97 -4.68 -2.46
C ASN A 122 19.49 -6.09 -2.06
N GLU A 123 20.42 -7.05 -1.99
CA GLU A 123 20.12 -8.46 -1.69
C GLU A 123 19.56 -8.68 -0.28
N GLU A 124 19.99 -7.93 0.73
CA GLU A 124 19.45 -8.03 2.08
C GLU A 124 17.97 -7.58 2.12
N ILE A 125 17.65 -6.53 1.37
CA ILE A 125 16.28 -6.02 1.25
C ILE A 125 15.39 -7.04 0.52
N LYS A 126 15.91 -7.66 -0.56
CA LYS A 126 15.20 -8.75 -1.25
C LYS A 126 14.91 -9.91 -0.31
N LYS A 127 15.89 -10.36 0.48
CA LYS A 127 15.72 -11.42 1.49
C LYS A 127 14.65 -11.04 2.54
N LYS A 128 14.66 -9.80 3.04
CA LYS A 128 13.64 -9.30 3.97
C LYS A 128 12.23 -9.35 3.36
N ILE A 129 12.07 -8.98 2.09
CA ILE A 129 10.79 -9.02 1.40
C ILE A 129 10.27 -10.44 1.26
N ILE A 130 11.14 -11.36 0.82
CA ILE A 130 10.79 -12.78 0.70
C ILE A 130 10.34 -13.34 2.05
N HIS A 131 11.10 -13.03 3.12
CA HIS A 131 10.75 -13.44 4.48
C HIS A 131 9.41 -12.86 4.96
N CYS A 132 9.17 -11.56 4.76
CA CYS A 132 7.90 -10.91 5.08
C CYS A 132 6.71 -11.59 4.38
N TYR A 133 6.89 -12.02 3.13
CA TYR A 133 5.82 -12.62 2.34
C TYR A 133 5.55 -14.07 2.74
N ASN A 134 6.60 -14.87 2.93
CA ASN A 134 6.49 -16.28 3.27
C ASN A 134 6.02 -16.52 4.71
N ASN A 135 6.34 -15.63 5.64
CA ASN A 135 5.90 -15.77 7.04
C ASN A 135 4.51 -15.20 7.30
N LYS A 136 3.94 -14.44 6.37
CA LYS A 136 2.54 -14.04 6.44
C LYS A 136 1.59 -15.19 6.13
N SER A 137 1.99 -16.14 5.29
CA SER A 137 1.15 -17.30 5.00
C SER A 137 1.08 -18.28 6.18
N SER A 138 2.06 -18.29 7.09
CA SER A 138 2.10 -19.25 8.21
C SER A 138 1.25 -18.87 9.43
N VAL A 139 0.71 -17.65 9.50
CA VAL A 139 -0.06 -17.18 10.68
C VAL A 139 -1.57 -17.43 10.54
N ASN A 140 -2.05 -17.83 9.35
CA ASN A 140 -3.48 -18.14 9.16
C ASN A 140 -3.84 -19.61 9.46
N ASP A 141 -2.87 -20.46 9.80
CA ASP A 141 -3.12 -21.89 10.10
C ASP A 141 -3.13 -22.22 11.61
N THR A 142 -3.05 -21.22 12.51
CA THR A 142 -3.11 -21.48 13.95
C THR A 142 -3.96 -20.47 14.72
N ALA A 143 -5.27 -20.72 14.78
CA ALA A 143 -6.06 -20.68 16.02
C ALA A 143 -7.54 -21.09 15.76
N PRO A 144 -8.28 -21.66 16.74
CA PRO A 144 -7.92 -21.97 18.13
C PRO A 144 -8.10 -23.46 18.51
N LEU A 145 -7.25 -23.97 19.41
CA LEU A 145 -7.61 -25.15 20.20
C LEU A 145 -8.80 -24.75 21.08
N MET A 146 -9.98 -25.26 20.73
CA MET A 146 -11.19 -25.14 21.52
C MET A 146 -10.97 -25.72 22.92
N ASN A 147 -11.51 -24.99 23.90
CA ASN A 147 -11.70 -25.42 25.27
C ASN A 147 -12.25 -26.84 25.29
N LYS A 148 -11.57 -27.77 25.97
CA LYS A 148 -12.25 -28.95 26.49
C LYS A 148 -12.99 -28.54 27.73
N GLU A 149 -14.31 -28.59 27.61
CA GLU A 149 -15.26 -28.71 28.71
C GLU A 149 -14.75 -29.76 29.71
N VAL A 150 -14.82 -29.42 30.99
CA VAL A 150 -14.84 -30.41 32.08
C VAL A 150 -16.04 -30.02 32.93
N GLU A 151 -17.07 -30.85 32.84
CA GLU A 151 -18.16 -30.95 33.83
C GLU A 151 -17.62 -31.31 35.22
#